data_AF-A0A380FNI6-F1
#
_entry.id   AF-A0A380FNI6-F1
#
_cell.length_a   1.000
_cell.length_b   1.000
_cell.length_c   1.000
_cell.angle_alpha   90.00
_cell.angle_beta   90.00
_cell.angle_gamma   90.00
#
_symmetry.space_group_name_H-M   'P 1'
#
loop_
_entity.id
_entity.type
_entity.pdbx_description
1 polymer ?
#
loop_
_entity_poly.entity_id
_entity_poly.type
_entity_poly.pdbx_seq_one_letter_code
_entity_poly.pdbx_strand_id
1 'polypeptide(L)'
;MIRYGSRVQIGDIFKLLSKTVSETAEKYMPGNYKDVVTAPLAHDSEQEIANVNGIVKDWTKGEIEAIPGKTMPAFKVVDRDYTKNI
;
A
#
# COMPACT_ATOMS: atom_id res chain seq x y z
N MET A 1 -1.66 -47.71 5.48
CA MET A 1 -2.42 -46.47 5.22
C MET A 1 -1.61 -45.28 5.71
N ILE A 2 -0.96 -44.54 4.82
CA ILE A 2 -0.21 -43.32 5.18
C ILE A 2 -1.19 -42.16 5.07
N ARG A 3 -1.60 -41.56 6.19
CA ARG A 3 -2.36 -40.31 6.17
C ARG A 3 -1.41 -39.17 5.81
N TYR A 4 -1.36 -38.79 4.54
CA TYR A 4 -0.86 -37.48 4.11
C TYR A 4 -1.85 -36.42 4.61
N GLY A 5 -1.47 -35.61 5.58
CA GLY A 5 -2.41 -34.67 6.18
C GLY A 5 -1.80 -33.61 7.07
N SER A 6 -1.25 -32.56 6.47
CA SER A 6 -1.38 -31.21 7.02
C SER A 6 -1.83 -30.30 5.87
N ARG A 7 -3.14 -30.10 5.74
CA ARG A 7 -3.69 -29.04 4.89
C ARG A 7 -3.49 -27.71 5.64
N VAL A 8 -2.25 -27.22 5.67
CA VAL A 8 -1.95 -25.88 6.17
C VAL A 8 -2.59 -24.89 5.20
N GLN A 9 -3.47 -24.03 5.71
CA GLN A 9 -4.09 -22.99 4.89
C GLN A 9 -3.15 -21.81 4.78
N ILE A 10 -3.15 -21.15 3.63
CA ILE A 10 -2.25 -20.01 3.40
C ILE A 10 -2.51 -18.86 4.38
N GLY A 11 -3.75 -18.71 4.86
CA GLY A 11 -4.10 -17.73 5.90
C GLY A 11 -3.43 -18.01 7.24
N ASP A 12 -3.26 -19.27 7.64
CA ASP A 12 -2.58 -19.63 8.88
C ASP A 12 -1.08 -19.31 8.81
N ILE A 13 -0.48 -19.44 7.61
CA ILE A 13 0.91 -19.06 7.35
C ILE A 13 1.09 -17.55 7.51
N PHE A 14 0.21 -16.73 6.92
CA PHE A 14 0.30 -15.28 7.05
C PHE A 14 0.09 -14.79 8.48
N LYS A 15 -0.80 -15.43 9.24
CA LYS A 15 -0.98 -15.12 10.67
C LYS A 15 0.28 -15.41 11.48
N LEU A 16 0.91 -16.56 11.24
CA LEU A 16 2.17 -16.92 11.92
C LEU A 16 3.28 -15.93 11.55
N LEU A 17 3.40 -15.58 10.27
CA LEU A 17 4.38 -14.59 9.80
C LEU A 17 4.14 -13.22 10.43
N SER A 18 2.89 -12.74 10.45
CA SER A 18 2.53 -11.47 11.08
C SER A 18 2.95 -11.44 12.54
N LYS A 19 2.70 -12.52 13.29
CA LYS A 19 3.09 -12.61 14.70
C LYS A 19 4.61 -12.46 14.89
N THR A 20 5.40 -13.24 14.15
CA THR A 20 6.87 -13.21 14.27
C THR A 20 7.45 -11.84 13.88
N VAL A 21 6.87 -11.19 12.87
CA VAL A 21 7.29 -9.84 12.45
C VAL A 21 7.00 -8.82 13.55
N SER A 22 5.80 -8.85 14.15
CA SER A 22 5.43 -7.91 15.21
C SER A 22 6.31 -8.05 16.45
N GLU A 23 6.60 -9.27 16.89
CA GLU A 23 7.51 -9.54 18.02
C GLU A 23 8.92 -8.98 17.75
N THR A 24 9.39 -9.07 16.50
CA THR A 24 10.70 -8.52 16.10
C THR A 24 10.65 -6.99 16.00
N ALA A 25 9.51 -6.44 15.57
CA ALA A 25 9.31 -5.00 15.43
C ALA A 25 9.34 -4.26 16.77
N GLU A 26 8.95 -4.89 17.89
CA GLU A 26 9.08 -4.27 19.22
C GLU A 26 10.53 -3.80 19.51
N LYS A 27 11.52 -4.54 19.00
CA LYS A 27 12.93 -4.20 19.20
C LYS A 27 13.47 -3.21 18.17
N TYR A 28 13.14 -3.39 16.88
CA TYR A 28 13.79 -2.66 15.79
C TYR A 28 12.94 -1.54 15.20
N MET A 29 11.62 -1.61 15.35
CA MET A 29 10.67 -0.63 14.85
C MET A 29 9.60 -0.25 15.90
N PRO A 30 10.01 0.23 17.10
CA PRO A 30 9.04 0.58 18.14
C PRO A 30 8.29 1.88 17.80
N GLY A 31 6.97 1.84 17.93
CA GLY A 31 6.08 3.02 17.83
C GLY A 31 5.36 3.17 16.50
N ASN A 32 4.79 4.37 16.30
CA ASN A 32 4.01 4.70 15.10
C ASN A 32 4.88 5.40 14.05
N TYR A 33 4.84 4.89 12.83
CA TYR A 33 5.55 5.43 11.68
C TYR A 33 4.57 6.12 10.73
N LYS A 34 4.94 7.30 10.26
CA LYS A 34 4.23 7.99 9.17
C LYS A 34 4.85 7.59 7.84
N ASP A 35 4.13 6.77 7.09
CA ASP A 35 4.54 6.29 5.78
C ASP A 35 3.89 7.13 4.67
N VAL A 36 4.67 7.62 3.72
CA VAL A 36 4.17 8.39 2.58
C VAL A 36 3.95 7.43 1.42
N VAL A 37 2.70 7.14 1.13
CA VAL A 37 2.28 6.19 0.10
C VAL A 37 1.81 6.95 -1.13
N THR A 38 2.38 6.58 -2.28
CA THR A 38 1.89 7.02 -3.60
C THR A 38 0.78 6.10 -4.09
N ALA A 39 -0.36 6.65 -4.47
CA ALA A 39 -1.46 5.92 -5.08
C ALA A 39 -1.71 6.40 -6.52
N PRO A 40 -1.92 5.47 -7.47
CA PRO A 40 -2.28 5.84 -8.83
C PRO A 40 -3.66 6.52 -8.88
N LEU A 41 -3.95 7.19 -9.99
CA LEU A 41 -5.29 7.70 -10.26
C LEU A 41 -6.23 6.51 -10.44
N ALA A 42 -7.23 6.40 -9.56
CA ALA A 42 -8.07 5.21 -9.50
C ALA A 42 -9.28 5.32 -10.43
N HIS A 43 -9.64 4.19 -11.04
CA HIS A 43 -10.97 4.01 -11.64
C HIS A 43 -12.07 4.06 -10.58
N ASP A 44 -13.30 4.31 -11.00
CA ASP A 44 -14.48 4.43 -10.13
C ASP A 44 -14.28 5.51 -9.04
N SER A 45 -13.56 6.58 -9.41
CA SER A 45 -13.29 7.73 -8.56
C SER A 45 -13.27 9.00 -9.40
N GLU A 46 -13.39 10.17 -8.76
CA GLU A 46 -13.31 11.46 -9.46
C GLU A 46 -12.01 11.66 -10.27
N GLN A 47 -10.97 10.87 -9.97
CA GLN A 47 -9.68 10.90 -10.64
C GLN A 47 -9.71 10.28 -12.04
N GLU A 48 -10.71 9.47 -12.36
CA GLU A 48 -10.78 8.72 -13.62
C GLU A 48 -10.90 9.64 -14.84
N ILE A 49 -11.44 10.85 -14.66
CA ILE A 49 -11.61 11.87 -15.69
C ILE A 49 -10.46 12.89 -15.73
N ALA A 50 -9.31 12.58 -15.11
CA ALA A 50 -8.17 13.49 -15.02
C ALA A 50 -7.61 13.94 -16.40
N ASN A 51 -7.58 13.03 -17.37
CA ASN A 51 -7.10 13.32 -18.73
C ASN A 51 -8.24 13.89 -19.59
N VAL A 52 -8.54 15.17 -19.38
CA VAL A 52 -9.60 15.88 -20.11
C VAL A 52 -9.37 15.75 -21.62
N ASN A 53 -10.42 15.36 -22.35
CA ASN A 53 -10.40 15.12 -23.80
C ASN A 53 -9.42 14.02 -24.26
N GLY A 54 -8.96 13.14 -23.37
CA GLY A 54 -7.99 12.09 -23.69
C GLY A 54 -6.59 12.61 -23.99
N ILE A 55 -6.29 13.88 -23.66
CA ILE A 55 -4.97 14.47 -23.86
C ILE A 55 -4.10 14.10 -22.67
N VAL A 56 -3.03 13.36 -22.93
CA VAL A 56 -2.03 13.00 -21.92
C VAL A 56 -0.94 14.08 -21.91
N LYS A 57 -0.74 14.71 -20.74
CA LYS A 57 0.36 15.65 -20.51
C LYS A 57 1.25 15.15 -19.39
N ASP A 58 2.55 15.20 -19.60
CA ASP A 58 3.55 14.72 -18.67
C ASP A 58 4.08 15.85 -17.77
N TRP A 59 3.72 15.78 -16.48
CA TRP A 59 4.18 16.73 -15.48
C TRP A 59 5.69 16.68 -15.23
N THR A 60 6.35 15.53 -15.49
CA THR A 60 7.81 15.39 -15.32
C THR A 60 8.58 16.17 -16.38
N LYS A 61 7.96 16.43 -17.53
CA LYS A 61 8.50 17.23 -18.64
C LYS A 61 8.07 18.70 -18.59
N GLY A 62 7.28 19.09 -17.59
CA GLY A 62 6.75 20.45 -17.46
C GLY A 62 5.60 20.78 -18.42
N GLU A 63 4.96 19.77 -19.03
CA GLU A 63 3.82 19.98 -19.94
C GLU A 63 2.54 20.39 -19.20
N ILE A 64 2.47 20.09 -17.90
CA ILE A 64 1.40 20.42 -16.98
C ILE A 64 1.93 20.55 -15.54
N GLU A 65 1.24 21.31 -14.70
CA GLU A 65 1.54 21.40 -13.26
C GLU A 65 1.35 20.05 -12.56
N ALA A 66 2.22 19.73 -11.60
CA ALA A 66 2.19 18.50 -10.81
C ALA A 66 1.22 18.64 -9.61
N ILE A 67 0.00 18.11 -9.77
CA ILE A 67 -1.09 18.17 -8.81
C ILE A 67 -1.39 16.75 -8.32
N PRO A 68 -1.14 16.42 -7.04
CA PRO A 68 -1.37 15.08 -6.50
C PRO A 68 -2.82 14.64 -6.70
N GLY A 69 -3.04 13.44 -7.24
CA GLY A 69 -4.37 12.88 -7.44
C GLY A 69 -5.14 13.48 -8.63
N LYS A 70 -4.48 14.30 -9.47
CA LYS A 70 -5.05 14.80 -10.72
C LYS A 70 -4.11 14.63 -11.89
N THR A 71 -2.94 15.25 -11.85
CA THR A 71 -1.98 15.20 -12.96
C THR A 71 -0.77 14.32 -12.62
N MET A 72 -0.63 13.91 -11.36
CA MET A 72 0.35 12.93 -10.88
C MET A 72 -0.27 12.03 -9.80
N PRO A 73 0.40 10.94 -9.37
CA PRO A 73 -0.08 10.09 -8.28
C PRO A 73 -0.44 10.88 -7.01
N ALA A 74 -1.44 10.42 -6.28
CA ALA A 74 -1.78 11.01 -4.99
C ALA A 74 -0.75 10.59 -3.94
N PHE A 75 -0.39 11.51 -3.04
CA PHE A 75 0.44 11.20 -1.87
C PHE A 75 -0.46 11.16 -0.63
N LYS A 76 -0.40 10.06 0.11
CA LYS A 76 -1.16 9.87 1.36
C LYS A 76 -0.22 9.50 2.49
N VAL A 77 -0.44 10.07 3.67
CA VAL A 77 0.26 9.66 4.89
C VAL A 77 -0.55 8.55 5.55
N VAL A 78 0.09 7.41 5.78
CA VAL A 78 -0.48 6.26 6.48
C VAL A 78 0.28 6.06 7.78
N ASP A 79 -0.42 6.10 8.91
CA ASP A 79 0.16 5.74 10.19
C ASP A 79 0.24 4.21 10.31
N ARG A 80 1.45 3.67 10.56
CA ARG A 80 1.71 2.24 10.72
C ARG A 80 2.34 1.95 12.07
N ASP A 81 1.73 1.03 12.80
CA ASP A 81 2.28 0.46 14.03
C ASP A 81 2.66 -1.00 13.73
N TYR A 82 3.96 -1.25 13.58
CA TYR A 82 4.46 -2.59 13.23
C TYR A 82 4.46 -3.57 14.40
N THR A 83 4.18 -3.09 15.62
CA THR A 83 4.14 -3.93 16.83
C THR A 83 2.76 -4.58 17.05
N LYS A 84 1.73 -4.10 16.35
CA LYS A 84 0.36 -4.62 16.47
C LYS A 84 0.09 -5.74 15.49
N ASN A 85 -0.42 -6.85 15.99
CA ASN A 85 -0.93 -7.95 15.18
C ASN A 85 -2.31 -7.63 14.61
N ILE A 86 -2.58 -8.12 13.39
CA ILE A 86 -3.92 -8.18 12.77
C ILE A 86 -4.68 -9.40 13.30
#